data_AF-A0A371GUE6-F1
#
_entry.id   AF-A0A371GUE6-F1
#
_cell.length_a   1.000
_cell.length_b   1.000
_cell.length_c   1.000
_cell.angle_alpha   90.00
_cell.angle_beta   90.00
_cell.angle_gamma   90.00
#
_symmetry.space_group_name_H-M   'P 1'
#
loop_
_entity.id
_entity.type
_entity.pdbx_description
1 polymer ?
#
loop_
_entity_poly.entity_id
_entity_poly.type
_entity_poly.pdbx_seq_one_letter_code
_entity_poly.pdbx_strand_id
1 'polypeptide(L)'
;MAKGDSKSNPRVAAYDDLPYYLKPCILYFGIYPEDYSINHNRLTRQWIAEGFVKSDGRRTLEQVADEYLAELIYRSLVQVSTVEGKVKGCQVHDFLHEVIVRKMKDSSFCHVVHEGDDESATIGITRRLSVDTSSNNVLKSIKNTHIRAIHVFGKGGLLEPFMGQLSSKSRILKVLDLEGTSLTYVPSNIGNLFHLRYINLKNTKITVLPKSVGKLHNLETLDIRETLVHELPSEINKLKKLRHLLAFHRNYEADYSLLGFTTGVLMKKGIKNLTSLQKLCYVEVDHGGIDLIREMRMLRQLRKLGLRHVRREYGNAICASVVEMTHLESLNITAIGENEIIDLNSISSIPQLRRLHLKARLEKMPDWISKLDYLVKLRLALSNLKDDPLRSLENLPNLLTLSMWDNAYDGEILHFQSGGFPKLKKLNLARLNRVNSILIDKGALLSLEYFKITKIPHVKKVSSGIKALDNLKVIDFLDMPTEFVESIDPEKGQDYWIINHIPLVFIRSWIGPKFHDLEVRTIHSSSKES
;
A
#
# COMPACT_ATOMS: atom_id res chain seq x y z
N MET A 1 -53.21 -25.67 -17.04
CA MET A 1 -52.86 -24.60 -16.08
C MET A 1 -51.39 -24.71 -15.73
N ALA A 2 -50.64 -23.64 -16.06
CA ALA A 2 -49.27 -23.29 -15.68
C ALA A 2 -48.16 -24.37 -15.73
N LYS A 3 -47.47 -24.43 -16.89
CA LYS A 3 -46.01 -24.63 -16.90
C LYS A 3 -45.38 -23.33 -16.39
N GLY A 4 -44.71 -23.37 -15.24
CA GLY A 4 -43.93 -22.25 -14.74
C GLY A 4 -42.59 -22.20 -15.47
N ASP A 5 -42.41 -21.20 -16.32
CA ASP A 5 -41.10 -20.84 -16.87
C ASP A 5 -40.16 -20.44 -15.73
N SER A 6 -39.14 -21.27 -15.48
CA SER A 6 -37.99 -20.87 -14.68
C SER A 6 -37.22 -19.81 -15.46
N LYS A 7 -37.54 -18.53 -15.24
CA LYS A 7 -36.65 -17.44 -15.65
C LYS A 7 -35.30 -17.68 -14.97
N SER A 8 -34.32 -18.14 -15.74
CA SER A 8 -32.93 -18.28 -15.28
C SER A 8 -32.49 -16.94 -14.71
N ASN A 9 -32.16 -16.90 -13.42
CA ASN A 9 -31.65 -15.71 -12.77
C ASN A 9 -30.41 -15.23 -13.56
N PRO A 10 -30.42 -14.01 -14.13
CA PRO A 10 -29.37 -13.56 -15.06
C PRO A 10 -27.97 -13.58 -14.44
N ARG A 11 -27.86 -13.51 -13.12
CA ARG A 11 -26.57 -13.61 -12.40
C ARG A 11 -26.09 -15.05 -12.20
N VAL A 12 -26.99 -16.04 -12.20
CA VAL A 12 -26.62 -17.47 -12.22
C VAL A 12 -26.09 -17.84 -13.61
N ALA A 13 -26.76 -17.38 -14.68
CA ALA A 13 -26.26 -17.51 -16.05
C ALA A 13 -24.87 -16.87 -16.21
N ALA A 14 -24.66 -15.68 -15.63
CA ALA A 14 -23.37 -15.00 -15.67
C ALA A 14 -22.21 -15.80 -15.04
N TYR A 15 -22.45 -16.64 -14.02
CA TYR A 15 -21.43 -17.54 -13.48
C TYR A 15 -21.20 -18.75 -14.40
N ASP A 16 -22.28 -19.35 -14.91
CA ASP A 16 -22.19 -20.57 -15.72
C ASP A 16 -21.45 -20.31 -17.05
N ASP A 17 -21.61 -19.10 -17.61
CA ASP A 17 -20.92 -18.59 -18.81
C ASP A 17 -19.46 -18.14 -18.60
N LEU A 18 -18.94 -18.18 -17.35
CA LEU A 18 -17.54 -17.79 -17.11
C LEU A 18 -16.55 -18.80 -17.70
N PRO A 19 -15.43 -18.33 -18.28
CA PRO A 19 -14.31 -19.20 -18.62
C PRO A 19 -13.83 -20.01 -17.42
N TYR A 20 -13.44 -21.28 -17.65
CA TYR A 20 -13.05 -22.20 -16.59
C TYR A 20 -11.93 -21.67 -15.68
N TYR A 21 -11.00 -20.89 -16.22
CA TYR A 21 -9.90 -20.28 -15.45
C TYR A 21 -10.36 -19.19 -14.47
N LEU A 22 -11.51 -18.53 -14.72
CA LEU A 22 -12.08 -17.51 -13.84
C LEU A 22 -13.03 -18.07 -12.79
N LYS A 23 -13.65 -19.23 -13.02
CA LYS A 23 -14.56 -19.86 -12.06
C LYS A 23 -13.97 -19.99 -10.64
N PRO A 24 -12.73 -20.48 -10.43
CA PRO A 24 -12.17 -20.53 -9.08
C PRO A 24 -11.86 -19.13 -8.52
N CYS A 25 -11.52 -18.15 -9.37
CA CYS A 25 -11.26 -16.77 -8.96
C CYS A 25 -12.51 -16.06 -8.43
N ILE A 26 -13.65 -16.20 -9.12
CA ILE A 26 -14.93 -15.62 -8.65
C ILE A 26 -15.46 -16.33 -7.41
N LEU A 27 -15.35 -17.67 -7.33
CA LEU A 27 -15.75 -18.43 -6.13
C LEU A 27 -14.92 -18.02 -4.91
N TYR A 28 -13.68 -17.56 -5.11
CA TYR A 28 -12.82 -17.11 -4.04
C TYR A 28 -13.37 -15.89 -3.28
N PHE A 29 -14.22 -15.07 -3.90
CA PHE A 29 -14.84 -13.93 -3.23
C PHE A 29 -15.78 -14.35 -2.10
N GLY A 30 -16.47 -15.49 -2.21
CA GLY A 30 -17.34 -15.99 -1.15
C GLY A 30 -16.60 -16.61 0.05
N ILE A 31 -15.26 -16.70 0.00
CA ILE A 31 -14.45 -17.00 1.19
C ILE A 31 -14.48 -15.82 2.17
N TYR A 32 -14.57 -14.60 1.63
CA TYR A 32 -14.62 -13.38 2.44
C TYR A 32 -16.03 -13.15 2.98
N PRO A 33 -16.16 -12.51 4.16
CA PRO A 33 -17.45 -12.08 4.68
C PRO A 33 -18.22 -11.22 3.68
N GLU A 34 -19.53 -11.16 3.85
CA GLU A 34 -20.38 -10.23 3.10
C GLU A 34 -19.88 -8.78 3.29
N ASP A 35 -20.09 -7.95 2.26
CA ASP A 35 -19.61 -6.57 2.20
C ASP A 35 -18.10 -6.32 2.32
N TYR A 36 -17.28 -7.37 2.34
CA TYR A 36 -15.85 -7.21 2.56
C TYR A 36 -15.14 -6.58 1.35
N SER A 37 -14.64 -5.36 1.51
CA SER A 37 -13.76 -4.72 0.52
C SER A 37 -12.34 -5.33 0.55
N ILE A 38 -12.06 -6.23 -0.38
CA ILE A 38 -10.79 -6.98 -0.45
C ILE A 38 -9.70 -6.13 -1.12
N ASN A 39 -8.50 -6.07 -0.56
CA ASN A 39 -7.37 -5.46 -1.27
C ASN A 39 -6.97 -6.30 -2.49
N HIS A 40 -6.95 -5.72 -3.70
CA HIS A 40 -6.65 -6.48 -4.92
C HIS A 40 -5.29 -7.23 -4.87
N ASN A 41 -4.23 -6.62 -4.30
CA ASN A 41 -2.92 -7.29 -4.19
C ASN A 41 -2.94 -8.45 -3.18
N ARG A 42 -3.87 -8.46 -2.22
CA ARG A 42 -4.06 -9.60 -1.32
C ARG A 42 -4.69 -10.75 -2.10
N LEU A 43 -5.78 -10.45 -2.81
CA LEU A 43 -6.53 -11.40 -3.63
C LEU A 43 -5.67 -12.06 -4.72
N THR A 44 -4.95 -11.27 -5.51
CA THR A 44 -4.13 -11.81 -6.61
C THR A 44 -3.02 -12.73 -6.11
N ARG A 45 -2.37 -12.40 -4.99
CA ARG A 45 -1.34 -13.27 -4.39
C ARG A 45 -1.92 -14.59 -3.88
N GLN A 46 -3.13 -14.57 -3.34
CA GLN A 46 -3.82 -15.79 -2.92
C GLN A 46 -4.19 -16.66 -4.12
N TRP A 47 -4.72 -16.09 -5.20
CA TRP A 47 -5.00 -16.83 -6.44
C TRP A 47 -3.74 -17.48 -7.04
N ILE A 48 -2.60 -16.77 -7.00
CA ILE A 48 -1.33 -17.31 -7.45
C ILE A 48 -0.86 -18.45 -6.53
N ALA A 49 -0.94 -18.27 -5.21
CA ALA A 49 -0.55 -19.28 -4.23
C ALA A 49 -1.42 -20.56 -4.30
N GLU A 50 -2.71 -20.41 -4.57
CA GLU A 50 -3.64 -21.52 -4.85
C GLU A 50 -3.30 -22.25 -6.15
N GLY A 51 -2.72 -21.53 -7.11
CA GLY A 51 -2.36 -22.02 -8.44
C GLY A 51 -3.47 -21.87 -9.47
N PHE A 52 -4.40 -20.93 -9.25
CA PHE A 52 -5.44 -20.57 -10.23
C PHE A 52 -4.84 -19.82 -11.42
N VAL A 53 -3.84 -19.00 -11.15
CA VAL A 53 -3.13 -18.23 -12.17
C VAL A 53 -2.08 -19.12 -12.81
N LYS A 54 -2.15 -19.27 -14.13
CA LYS A 54 -1.18 -20.06 -14.92
C LYS A 54 -0.21 -19.12 -15.63
N SER A 55 1.06 -19.53 -15.66
CA SER A 55 2.06 -18.82 -16.46
C SER A 55 1.82 -19.09 -17.94
N ASP A 56 1.86 -18.05 -18.75
CA ASP A 56 1.86 -18.13 -20.22
C ASP A 56 3.26 -17.98 -20.82
N GLY A 57 4.29 -17.90 -19.96
CA GLY A 57 5.70 -17.72 -20.34
C GLY A 57 6.09 -16.30 -20.80
N ARG A 58 5.13 -15.39 -20.97
CA ARG A 58 5.37 -14.02 -21.45
C ARG A 58 5.21 -12.97 -20.34
N ARG A 59 4.20 -13.15 -19.48
CA ARG A 59 3.83 -12.19 -18.44
C ARG A 59 4.18 -12.71 -17.05
N THR A 60 4.30 -11.81 -16.09
CA THR A 60 4.41 -12.22 -14.69
C THR A 60 3.08 -12.80 -14.20
N LEU A 61 3.13 -13.66 -13.18
CA LEU A 61 1.90 -14.18 -12.56
C LEU A 61 1.02 -13.06 -12.00
N GLU A 62 1.63 -11.99 -11.49
CA GLU A 62 0.91 -10.79 -11.07
C GLU A 62 0.14 -10.14 -12.23
N GLN A 63 0.74 -10.01 -13.41
CA GLN A 63 0.07 -9.43 -14.59
C GLN A 63 -1.11 -10.30 -15.05
N VAL A 64 -0.93 -11.62 -15.11
CA VAL A 64 -2.03 -12.54 -15.48
C VAL A 64 -3.16 -12.49 -14.44
N ALA A 65 -2.82 -12.40 -13.14
CA ALA A 65 -3.81 -12.27 -12.07
C ALA A 65 -4.58 -10.95 -12.14
N ASP A 66 -3.89 -9.84 -12.45
CA ASP A 66 -4.51 -8.53 -12.61
C ASP A 66 -5.45 -8.51 -13.83
N GLU A 67 -5.12 -9.22 -14.91
CA GLU A 67 -6.01 -9.38 -16.07
C GLU A 67 -7.24 -10.22 -15.75
N TYR A 68 -7.10 -11.30 -14.98
CA TYR A 68 -8.26 -12.08 -14.54
C TYR A 68 -9.23 -11.21 -13.73
N LEU A 69 -8.70 -10.37 -12.84
CA LEU A 69 -9.52 -9.42 -12.10
C LEU A 69 -10.14 -8.36 -13.02
N ALA A 70 -9.39 -7.84 -13.99
CA ALA A 70 -9.89 -6.88 -14.96
C ALA A 70 -11.03 -7.45 -15.81
N GLU A 71 -10.97 -8.72 -16.21
CA GLU A 71 -12.04 -9.39 -16.95
C GLU A 71 -13.30 -9.55 -16.08
N LEU A 72 -13.16 -9.91 -14.80
CA LEU A 72 -14.30 -9.98 -13.88
C LEU A 72 -14.96 -8.60 -13.65
N ILE A 73 -14.15 -7.53 -13.61
CA ILE A 73 -14.64 -6.15 -13.54
C ILE A 73 -15.37 -5.77 -14.84
N TYR A 74 -14.78 -6.07 -16.00
CA TYR A 74 -15.37 -5.79 -17.31
C TYR A 74 -16.73 -6.48 -17.47
N ARG A 75 -16.88 -7.69 -16.94
CA ARG A 75 -18.15 -8.43 -16.89
C ARG A 75 -19.13 -7.93 -15.82
N SER A 76 -18.82 -6.83 -15.12
CA SER A 76 -19.62 -6.25 -14.03
C SER A 76 -19.91 -7.21 -12.87
N LEU A 77 -19.07 -8.23 -12.68
CA LEU A 77 -19.18 -9.18 -11.57
C LEU A 77 -18.47 -8.66 -10.32
N VAL A 78 -17.45 -7.81 -10.48
CA VAL A 78 -16.65 -7.26 -9.39
C VAL A 78 -16.67 -5.74 -9.48
N GLN A 79 -17.05 -5.09 -8.38
CA GLN A 79 -16.96 -3.65 -8.19
C GLN A 79 -15.59 -3.30 -7.62
N VAL A 80 -15.06 -2.14 -7.98
CA VAL A 80 -13.76 -1.66 -7.49
C VAL A 80 -13.87 -0.29 -6.87
N SER A 81 -13.26 -0.13 -5.69
CA SER A 81 -12.97 1.18 -5.13
C SER A 81 -11.60 1.64 -5.61
N THR A 82 -11.54 2.78 -6.30
CA THR A 82 -10.28 3.35 -6.76
C THR A 82 -9.83 4.48 -5.86
N VAL A 83 -8.55 4.50 -5.48
CA VAL A 83 -7.92 5.63 -4.78
C VAL A 83 -6.68 6.04 -5.59
N GLU A 84 -6.64 7.31 -6.02
CA GLU A 84 -5.58 7.85 -6.89
C GLU A 84 -5.45 7.08 -8.23
N GLY A 85 -6.58 6.72 -8.85
CA GLY A 85 -6.59 5.99 -10.13
C GLY A 85 -6.11 4.54 -10.05
N LYS A 86 -5.87 4.00 -8.84
CA LYS A 86 -5.56 2.60 -8.61
C LYS A 86 -6.69 1.91 -7.90
N VAL A 87 -7.07 0.73 -8.37
CA VAL A 87 -7.94 -0.19 -7.62
C VAL A 87 -7.32 -0.42 -6.25
N LYS A 88 -7.99 -0.02 -5.18
CA LYS A 88 -7.55 -0.19 -3.80
C LYS A 88 -8.26 -1.38 -3.17
N GLY A 89 -9.58 -1.45 -3.37
CA GLY A 89 -10.45 -2.54 -2.96
C GLY A 89 -11.24 -3.10 -4.13
N CYS A 90 -11.62 -4.37 -4.04
CA CYS A 90 -12.57 -5.04 -4.92
C CYS A 90 -13.59 -5.80 -4.07
N GLN A 91 -14.84 -5.80 -4.50
CA GLN A 91 -15.98 -6.39 -3.79
C GLN A 91 -16.98 -6.93 -4.83
N VAL A 92 -17.71 -7.99 -4.48
CA VAL A 92 -18.86 -8.48 -5.26
C VAL A 92 -20.14 -7.94 -4.63
N HIS A 93 -21.16 -7.68 -5.45
CA HIS A 93 -22.47 -7.26 -4.94
C HIS A 93 -23.10 -8.38 -4.11
N ASP A 94 -23.82 -8.05 -3.04
CA ASP A 94 -24.40 -8.95 -2.03
C ASP A 94 -25.16 -10.13 -2.64
N PHE A 95 -26.09 -9.87 -3.55
CA PHE A 95 -26.80 -10.94 -4.24
C PHE A 95 -25.88 -11.87 -5.08
N LEU A 96 -24.81 -11.34 -5.67
CA LEU A 96 -23.82 -12.19 -6.35
C LEU A 96 -22.99 -12.97 -5.33
N HIS A 97 -22.70 -12.39 -4.16
CA HIS A 97 -22.07 -13.09 -3.04
C HIS A 97 -22.92 -14.29 -2.60
N GLU A 98 -24.23 -14.12 -2.43
CA GLU A 98 -25.15 -15.23 -2.11
C GLU A 98 -25.10 -16.36 -3.16
N VAL A 99 -25.12 -16.00 -4.44
CA VAL A 99 -24.99 -16.95 -5.56
C VAL A 99 -23.65 -17.69 -5.49
N ILE A 100 -22.55 -16.97 -5.22
CA ILE A 100 -21.22 -17.55 -5.08
C ILE A 100 -21.18 -18.52 -3.89
N VAL A 101 -21.68 -18.12 -2.72
CA VAL A 101 -21.73 -18.96 -1.51
C VAL A 101 -22.52 -20.23 -1.76
N ARG A 102 -23.65 -20.15 -2.47
CA ARG A 102 -24.43 -21.33 -2.86
C ARG A 102 -23.62 -22.27 -3.77
N LYS A 103 -23.02 -21.74 -4.85
CA LYS A 103 -22.16 -22.52 -5.76
C LYS A 103 -20.94 -23.12 -5.04
N MET A 104 -20.39 -22.45 -4.02
CA MET A 104 -19.31 -22.98 -3.19
C MET A 104 -19.75 -24.20 -2.37
N LYS A 105 -20.97 -24.17 -1.80
CA LYS A 105 -21.55 -25.32 -1.10
C LYS A 105 -21.77 -26.50 -2.04
N ASP A 106 -22.40 -26.25 -3.19
CA ASP A 106 -22.70 -27.28 -4.20
C ASP A 106 -21.44 -27.97 -4.74
N SER A 107 -20.33 -27.22 -4.88
CA SER A 107 -19.06 -27.73 -5.41
C SER A 107 -18.04 -28.14 -4.34
N SER A 108 -18.41 -28.07 -3.04
CA SER A 108 -17.48 -28.27 -1.91
C SER A 108 -16.19 -27.44 -2.03
N PHE A 109 -16.30 -26.23 -2.60
CA PHE A 109 -15.14 -25.38 -2.89
C PHE A 109 -14.44 -24.88 -1.62
N CYS A 110 -15.23 -24.50 -0.62
CA CYS A 110 -14.79 -24.01 0.68
C CYS A 110 -15.83 -24.35 1.75
N HIS A 111 -15.36 -24.68 2.94
CA HIS A 111 -16.19 -24.77 4.13
C HIS A 111 -16.08 -23.45 4.90
N VAL A 112 -17.21 -22.83 5.21
CA VAL A 112 -17.28 -21.62 6.03
C VAL A 112 -17.76 -22.02 7.41
N VAL A 113 -17.05 -21.59 8.45
CA VAL A 113 -17.35 -21.86 9.86
C VAL A 113 -17.78 -20.56 10.52
N HIS A 114 -19.02 -20.52 11.00
CA HIS A 114 -19.62 -19.40 11.71
C HIS A 114 -19.66 -19.64 13.22
N GLU A 115 -19.89 -18.56 13.98
CA GLU A 115 -20.12 -18.65 15.42
C GLU A 115 -21.45 -19.32 15.72
N GLY A 116 -21.44 -20.34 16.59
CA GLY A 116 -22.64 -21.11 16.95
C GLY A 116 -22.95 -22.30 16.04
N ASP A 117 -22.14 -22.57 15.00
CA ASP A 117 -22.27 -23.79 14.19
C ASP A 117 -22.11 -25.04 15.06
N ASP A 118 -23.04 -25.99 14.87
CA ASP A 118 -23.16 -27.20 15.69
C ASP A 118 -21.91 -28.09 15.58
N GLU A 119 -21.43 -28.59 16.73
CA GLU A 119 -20.11 -29.25 16.84
C GLU A 119 -20.00 -30.58 16.06
N SER A 120 -21.11 -31.05 15.49
CA SER A 120 -21.29 -32.37 14.86
C SER A 120 -21.25 -32.34 13.33
N ALA A 121 -21.24 -31.17 12.68
CA ALA A 121 -21.26 -31.07 11.22
C ALA A 121 -19.95 -31.63 10.61
N THR A 122 -20.04 -32.81 9.99
CA THR A 122 -18.91 -33.42 9.29
C THR A 122 -18.44 -32.53 8.15
N ILE A 123 -17.20 -32.08 8.23
CA ILE A 123 -16.54 -31.36 7.14
C ILE A 123 -16.41 -32.35 5.98
N GLY A 124 -17.13 -32.08 4.89
CA GLY A 124 -16.93 -32.78 3.63
C GLY A 124 -15.49 -32.67 3.14
N ILE A 125 -15.15 -33.29 2.01
CA ILE A 125 -13.79 -33.21 1.43
C ILE A 125 -13.60 -31.82 0.79
N THR A 126 -13.45 -30.78 1.61
CA THR A 126 -13.20 -29.41 1.16
C THR A 126 -11.70 -29.12 1.18
N ARG A 127 -11.26 -28.24 0.28
CA ARG A 127 -9.84 -27.86 0.16
C ARG A 127 -9.55 -26.49 0.77
N ARG A 128 -10.58 -25.78 1.24
CA ARG A 128 -10.47 -24.42 1.78
C ARG A 128 -11.34 -24.29 3.00
N LEU A 129 -10.87 -23.52 3.96
CA LEU A 129 -11.56 -23.21 5.19
C LEU A 129 -11.61 -21.69 5.34
N SER A 130 -12.81 -21.15 5.50
CA SER A 130 -13.04 -19.78 5.96
C SER A 130 -13.58 -19.83 7.38
N VAL A 131 -12.98 -19.06 8.28
CA VAL A 131 -13.29 -19.07 9.70
C VAL A 131 -13.67 -17.67 10.12
N ASP A 132 -14.92 -17.50 10.54
CA ASP A 132 -15.47 -16.25 11.03
C ASP A 132 -15.98 -16.42 12.47
N THR A 133 -15.12 -16.97 13.35
CA THR A 133 -15.43 -17.18 14.76
C THR A 133 -14.19 -17.10 15.65
N SER A 134 -14.41 -16.78 16.93
CA SER A 134 -13.41 -16.70 17.99
C SER A 134 -13.15 -18.02 18.72
N SER A 135 -13.85 -19.10 18.35
CA SER A 135 -13.99 -20.28 19.22
C SER A 135 -13.00 -21.41 18.94
N ASN A 136 -12.84 -22.31 19.92
CA ASN A 136 -12.11 -23.58 19.81
C ASN A 136 -12.69 -24.54 18.74
N ASN A 137 -13.82 -24.19 18.10
CA ASN A 137 -14.47 -24.99 17.05
C ASN A 137 -13.54 -25.21 15.84
N VAL A 138 -12.60 -24.29 15.61
CA VAL A 138 -11.58 -24.41 14.54
C VAL A 138 -10.62 -25.58 14.78
N LEU A 139 -10.40 -26.01 16.03
CA LEU A 139 -9.51 -27.15 16.33
C LEU A 139 -10.11 -28.50 15.91
N LYS A 140 -11.43 -28.62 15.93
CA LYS A 140 -12.13 -29.85 15.50
C LYS A 140 -12.19 -29.97 13.97
N SER A 141 -12.13 -28.84 13.26
CA SER A 141 -12.21 -28.80 11.80
C SER A 141 -10.95 -29.32 11.07
N ILE A 142 -9.80 -29.31 11.74
CA ILE A 142 -8.52 -29.78 11.19
C ILE A 142 -8.32 -31.31 11.30
N LYS A 143 -9.36 -32.09 11.63
CA LYS A 143 -9.29 -33.55 11.38
C LYS A 143 -9.03 -33.83 9.88
N ASN A 144 -9.31 -32.89 9.00
CA ASN A 144 -9.11 -33.01 7.57
C ASN A 144 -7.68 -32.58 7.14
N THR A 145 -6.86 -33.54 6.73
CA THR A 145 -5.49 -33.32 6.23
C THR A 145 -5.44 -32.71 4.82
N HIS A 146 -6.59 -32.52 4.15
CA HIS A 146 -6.68 -32.08 2.75
C HIS A 146 -6.83 -30.57 2.55
N ILE A 147 -6.81 -29.78 3.63
CA ILE A 147 -6.99 -28.32 3.55
C ILE A 147 -5.74 -27.67 2.93
N ARG A 148 -5.96 -26.88 1.87
CA ARG A 148 -4.94 -26.16 1.10
C ARG A 148 -4.93 -24.66 1.37
N ALA A 149 -6.06 -24.10 1.80
CA ALA A 149 -6.14 -22.70 2.21
C ALA A 149 -6.97 -22.53 3.48
N ILE A 150 -6.49 -21.67 4.36
CA ILE A 150 -7.19 -21.27 5.59
C ILE A 150 -7.20 -19.75 5.64
N HIS A 151 -8.39 -19.20 5.85
CA HIS A 151 -8.63 -17.78 6.07
C HIS A 151 -9.35 -17.61 7.40
N VAL A 152 -8.83 -16.72 8.25
CA VAL A 152 -9.44 -16.38 9.54
C VAL A 152 -9.75 -14.89 9.55
N PHE A 153 -11.01 -14.55 9.80
CA PHE A 153 -11.52 -13.17 9.86
C PHE A 153 -11.91 -12.75 11.29
N GLY A 154 -12.16 -13.72 12.18
CA GLY A 154 -12.51 -13.47 13.58
C GLY A 154 -11.40 -12.78 14.38
N LYS A 155 -11.78 -11.82 15.22
CA LYS A 155 -10.87 -11.01 16.05
C LYS A 155 -10.69 -11.52 17.50
N GLY A 156 -11.38 -12.59 17.88
CA GLY A 156 -11.35 -13.17 19.22
C GLY A 156 -10.73 -14.57 19.26
N GLY A 157 -10.49 -15.09 20.46
CA GLY A 157 -10.00 -16.46 20.66
C GLY A 157 -8.49 -16.61 20.76
N LEU A 158 -8.06 -17.75 21.31
CA LEU A 158 -6.67 -18.20 21.30
C LEU A 158 -6.43 -19.07 20.07
N LEU A 159 -5.74 -18.54 19.07
CA LEU A 159 -5.37 -19.26 17.84
C LEU A 159 -4.06 -20.04 17.98
N GLU A 160 -3.33 -19.84 19.07
CA GLU A 160 -2.06 -20.48 19.34
C GLU A 160 -2.14 -22.02 19.35
N PRO A 161 -3.11 -22.66 20.04
CA PRO A 161 -3.28 -24.12 19.98
C PRO A 161 -3.60 -24.58 18.56
N PHE A 162 -4.41 -23.79 17.83
CA PHE A 162 -4.80 -24.06 16.45
C PHE A 162 -3.57 -24.06 15.53
N MET A 163 -2.71 -23.06 15.67
CA MET A 163 -1.47 -22.95 14.92
C MET A 163 -0.50 -24.11 15.22
N GLY A 164 -0.40 -24.52 16.48
CA GLY A 164 0.44 -25.65 16.89
C GLY A 164 -0.03 -26.98 16.27
N GLN A 165 -1.34 -27.21 16.27
CA GLN A 165 -1.95 -28.41 15.67
C GLN A 165 -1.87 -28.39 14.14
N LEU A 166 -2.14 -27.25 13.51
CA LEU A 166 -2.04 -27.08 12.06
C LEU A 166 -0.62 -27.43 11.58
N SER A 167 0.39 -26.91 12.28
CA SER A 167 1.81 -27.13 11.96
C SER A 167 2.27 -28.57 12.21
N SER A 168 1.60 -29.33 13.09
CA SER A 168 1.93 -30.74 13.31
C SER A 168 1.27 -31.66 12.30
N LYS A 169 0.02 -31.39 11.88
CA LYS A 169 -0.81 -32.30 11.08
C LYS A 169 -0.86 -32.00 9.59
N SER A 170 -0.91 -30.73 9.20
CA SER A 170 -1.08 -30.40 7.78
C SER A 170 0.23 -30.56 7.02
N ARG A 171 0.12 -31.07 5.79
CA ARG A 171 1.26 -31.27 4.87
C ARG A 171 1.00 -30.73 3.48
N ILE A 172 -0.18 -30.15 3.19
CA ILE A 172 -0.51 -29.66 1.84
C ILE A 172 -1.03 -28.22 1.82
N LEU A 173 -1.00 -27.53 2.96
CA LEU A 173 -1.42 -26.15 3.09
C LEU A 173 -0.54 -25.25 2.23
N LYS A 174 -1.17 -24.41 1.40
CA LYS A 174 -0.54 -23.43 0.50
C LYS A 174 -0.79 -21.98 0.94
N VAL A 175 -1.97 -21.69 1.47
CA VAL A 175 -2.40 -20.35 1.88
C VAL A 175 -2.79 -20.36 3.35
N LEU A 176 -2.15 -19.49 4.12
CA LEU A 176 -2.52 -19.21 5.51
C LEU A 176 -2.70 -17.70 5.67
N ASP A 177 -3.93 -17.28 5.91
CA ASP A 177 -4.29 -15.88 6.07
C ASP A 177 -4.95 -15.64 7.43
N LEU A 178 -4.24 -14.92 8.29
CA LEU A 178 -4.57 -14.64 9.70
C LEU A 178 -4.58 -13.13 9.95
N GLU A 179 -4.83 -12.32 8.92
CA GLU A 179 -4.83 -10.86 9.04
C GLU A 179 -5.82 -10.38 10.11
N GLY A 180 -5.34 -9.54 11.03
CA GLY A 180 -6.17 -8.91 12.06
C GLY A 180 -6.56 -9.81 13.24
N THR A 181 -6.00 -11.02 13.32
CA THR A 181 -6.22 -11.94 14.44
C THR A 181 -5.45 -11.52 15.69
N SER A 182 -5.83 -12.08 16.85
CA SER A 182 -5.18 -11.87 18.15
C SER A 182 -3.83 -12.59 18.33
N LEU A 183 -3.32 -13.27 17.29
CA LEU A 183 -2.15 -14.14 17.38
C LEU A 183 -0.91 -13.40 17.90
N THR A 184 -0.28 -13.96 18.93
CA THR A 184 0.88 -13.37 19.60
C THR A 184 2.22 -14.02 19.24
N TYR A 185 2.22 -15.27 18.76
CA TYR A 185 3.43 -15.94 18.28
C TYR A 185 3.13 -16.94 17.16
N VAL A 186 4.16 -17.23 16.35
CA VAL A 186 4.12 -18.33 15.38
C VAL A 186 4.82 -19.55 15.96
N PRO A 187 4.19 -20.74 15.98
CA PRO A 187 4.81 -21.95 16.53
C PRO A 187 6.14 -22.32 15.87
N SER A 188 7.07 -22.84 16.68
CA SER A 188 8.42 -23.23 16.23
C SER A 188 8.42 -24.33 15.15
N ASN A 189 7.33 -25.07 14.99
CA ASN A 189 7.15 -26.11 13.99
C ASN A 189 6.46 -25.64 12.69
N ILE A 190 6.24 -24.33 12.47
CA ILE A 190 5.64 -23.80 11.23
C ILE A 190 6.35 -24.30 9.96
N GLY A 191 7.66 -24.54 10.04
CA GLY A 191 8.46 -25.08 8.95
C GLY A 191 8.04 -26.47 8.44
N ASN A 192 7.18 -27.19 9.16
CA ASN A 192 6.57 -28.45 8.70
C ASN A 192 5.53 -28.23 7.58
N LEU A 193 5.04 -27.00 7.42
CA LEU A 193 4.08 -26.62 6.37
C LEU A 193 4.82 -26.25 5.08
N PHE A 194 5.74 -27.10 4.61
CA PHE A 194 6.68 -26.79 3.52
C PHE A 194 6.04 -26.57 2.13
N HIS A 195 4.74 -26.82 1.98
CA HIS A 195 3.95 -26.48 0.79
C HIS A 195 3.39 -25.05 0.80
N LEU A 196 3.54 -24.31 1.91
CA LEU A 196 3.08 -22.93 2.01
C LEU A 196 3.72 -22.07 0.92
N ARG A 197 2.87 -21.28 0.28
CA ARG A 197 3.22 -20.27 -0.72
C ARG A 197 2.83 -18.87 -0.26
N TYR A 198 1.85 -18.76 0.63
CA TYR A 198 1.34 -17.49 1.13
C TYR A 198 1.11 -17.55 2.64
N ILE A 199 1.70 -16.59 3.36
CA ILE A 199 1.44 -16.33 4.77
C ILE A 199 1.09 -14.85 4.93
N ASN A 200 -0.05 -14.57 5.55
CA ASN A 200 -0.46 -13.22 5.94
C ASN A 200 -0.73 -13.16 7.44
N LEU A 201 0.09 -12.39 8.13
CA LEU A 201 0.05 -12.13 9.57
C LEU A 201 -0.16 -10.63 9.83
N LYS A 202 -0.59 -9.87 8.82
CA LYS A 202 -0.76 -8.42 8.93
C LYS A 202 -1.70 -8.05 10.09
N ASN A 203 -1.41 -6.98 10.81
CA ASN A 203 -2.22 -6.51 11.95
C ASN A 203 -2.38 -7.58 13.06
N THR A 204 -1.37 -8.44 13.28
CA THR A 204 -1.33 -9.36 14.43
C THR A 204 -0.34 -8.84 15.49
N LYS A 205 -0.34 -9.45 16.68
CA LYS A 205 0.52 -9.03 17.80
C LYS A 205 1.85 -9.79 17.86
N ILE A 206 2.26 -10.41 16.75
CA ILE A 206 3.46 -11.24 16.67
C ILE A 206 4.70 -10.37 16.79
N THR A 207 5.62 -10.78 17.67
CA THR A 207 6.89 -10.08 17.93
C THR A 207 8.10 -10.75 17.29
N VAL A 208 8.05 -12.07 17.05
CA VAL A 208 9.19 -12.85 16.53
C VAL A 208 8.71 -13.90 15.53
N LEU A 209 9.50 -14.12 14.46
CA LEU A 209 9.35 -15.26 13.56
C LEU A 209 10.32 -16.38 13.96
N PRO A 210 9.86 -17.65 14.04
CA PRO A 210 10.74 -18.76 14.38
C PRO A 210 11.72 -19.07 13.23
N LYS A 211 12.92 -19.55 13.58
CA LYS A 211 13.95 -19.97 12.61
C LYS A 211 13.45 -20.99 11.57
N SER A 212 12.45 -21.80 11.94
CA SER A 212 11.85 -22.79 11.05
C SER A 212 11.09 -22.20 9.86
N VAL A 213 10.79 -20.89 9.85
CA VAL A 213 10.29 -20.19 8.65
C VAL A 213 11.22 -20.42 7.46
N GLY A 214 12.53 -20.53 7.66
CA GLY A 214 13.48 -20.84 6.58
C GLY A 214 13.34 -22.24 5.95
N LYS A 215 12.50 -23.12 6.48
CA LYS A 215 12.15 -24.42 5.87
C LYS A 215 11.02 -24.31 4.83
N LEU A 216 10.35 -23.15 4.76
CA LEU A 216 9.23 -22.92 3.85
C LEU A 216 9.72 -22.59 2.43
N HIS A 217 10.47 -23.50 1.81
CA HIS A 217 11.15 -23.26 0.53
C HIS A 217 10.23 -22.88 -0.65
N ASN A 218 8.93 -23.12 -0.53
CA ASN A 218 7.91 -22.75 -1.51
C ASN A 218 7.23 -21.40 -1.24
N LEU A 219 7.60 -20.70 -0.16
CA LEU A 219 6.96 -19.45 0.22
C LEU A 219 7.22 -18.37 -0.83
N GLU A 220 6.15 -17.78 -1.34
CA GLU A 220 6.17 -16.71 -2.34
C GLU A 220 5.76 -15.36 -1.74
N THR A 221 4.92 -15.36 -0.71
CA THR A 221 4.50 -14.15 0.01
C THR A 221 4.59 -14.35 1.52
N LEU A 222 5.25 -13.42 2.19
CA LEU A 222 5.22 -13.23 3.63
C LEU A 222 4.77 -11.80 3.92
N ASP A 223 3.60 -11.65 4.52
CA ASP A 223 3.06 -10.36 4.95
C ASP A 223 3.03 -10.29 6.48
N ILE A 224 3.88 -9.43 7.03
CA ILE A 224 4.04 -9.14 8.46
C ILE A 224 3.89 -7.64 8.72
N ARG A 225 3.18 -6.92 7.84
CA ARG A 225 2.91 -5.49 8.02
C ARG A 225 2.08 -5.25 9.28
N GLU A 226 2.39 -4.17 9.99
CA GLU A 226 1.69 -3.79 11.23
C GLU A 226 1.69 -4.94 12.25
N THR A 227 2.75 -5.76 12.25
CA THR A 227 3.11 -6.65 13.38
C THR A 227 4.17 -5.97 14.23
N LEU A 228 4.64 -6.63 15.28
CA LEU A 228 5.76 -6.20 16.12
C LEU A 228 7.06 -6.92 15.75
N VAL A 229 7.09 -7.67 14.63
CA VAL A 229 8.30 -8.33 14.14
C VAL A 229 9.28 -7.29 13.60
N HIS A 230 10.37 -7.08 14.34
CA HIS A 230 11.44 -6.15 13.95
C HIS A 230 12.65 -6.89 13.36
N GLU A 231 13.13 -7.96 13.99
CA GLU A 231 14.25 -8.77 13.46
C GLU A 231 13.77 -10.00 12.71
N LEU A 232 14.28 -10.21 11.48
CA LEU A 232 14.06 -11.44 10.72
C LEU A 232 15.08 -12.52 11.11
N PRO A 233 14.66 -13.79 11.26
CA PRO A 233 15.60 -14.89 11.48
C PRO A 233 16.53 -15.03 10.28
N SER A 234 17.82 -15.31 10.53
CA SER A 234 18.84 -15.45 9.50
C SER A 234 18.49 -16.46 8.40
N GLU A 235 17.69 -17.47 8.75
CA GLU A 235 17.20 -18.54 7.90
C GLU A 235 16.21 -18.07 6.83
N ILE A 236 15.71 -16.82 6.91
CA ILE A 236 14.88 -16.21 5.86
C ILE A 236 15.60 -16.23 4.50
N ASN A 237 16.95 -16.18 4.50
CA ASN A 237 17.78 -16.25 3.30
C ASN A 237 17.66 -17.57 2.51
N LYS A 238 17.00 -18.60 3.07
CA LYS A 238 16.73 -19.88 2.39
C LYS A 238 15.49 -19.82 1.49
N LEU A 239 14.70 -18.75 1.58
CA LEU A 239 13.43 -18.60 0.87
C LEU A 239 13.63 -18.07 -0.56
N LYS A 240 14.29 -18.86 -1.42
CA LYS A 240 14.65 -18.44 -2.79
C LYS A 240 13.46 -18.12 -3.71
N LYS A 241 12.26 -18.66 -3.40
CA LYS A 241 11.01 -18.41 -4.13
C LYS A 241 10.22 -17.22 -3.59
N LEU A 242 10.68 -16.55 -2.53
CA LEU A 242 9.99 -15.42 -1.93
C LEU A 242 9.97 -14.25 -2.92
N ARG A 243 8.76 -13.81 -3.28
CA ARG A 243 8.51 -12.69 -4.20
C ARG A 243 8.09 -11.43 -3.45
N HIS A 244 7.34 -11.59 -2.36
CA HIS A 244 6.80 -10.46 -1.59
C HIS A 244 7.19 -10.60 -0.11
N LEU A 245 8.10 -9.75 0.35
CA LEU A 245 8.38 -9.55 1.78
C LEU A 245 7.79 -8.19 2.19
N LEU A 246 6.58 -8.26 2.74
CA LEU A 246 5.82 -7.08 3.13
C LEU A 246 5.98 -6.91 4.64
N ALA A 247 6.91 -6.03 5.02
CA ALA A 247 7.23 -5.80 6.41
C ALA A 247 7.42 -4.31 6.67
N PHE A 248 6.73 -3.82 7.71
CA PHE A 248 6.91 -2.55 8.38
C PHE A 248 5.92 -2.47 9.53
N HIS A 249 6.22 -1.63 10.52
CA HIS A 249 5.26 -1.25 11.56
C HIS A 249 5.12 0.27 11.57
N ARG A 250 3.91 0.78 11.83
CA ARG A 250 3.68 2.20 12.05
C ARG A 250 3.35 2.47 13.50
N ASN A 251 4.10 3.40 14.07
CA ASN A 251 3.85 3.84 15.43
C ASN A 251 2.85 5.01 15.40
N TYR A 252 1.57 4.70 15.64
CA TYR A 252 0.49 5.70 15.72
C TYR A 252 0.28 6.26 17.12
N GLU A 253 0.83 5.61 18.16
CA GLU A 253 0.65 6.00 19.56
C GLU A 253 1.80 6.87 20.10
N ALA A 254 2.96 6.86 19.45
CA ALA A 254 4.05 7.77 19.79
C ALA A 254 3.78 9.20 19.33
N ASP A 255 4.39 10.15 20.04
CA ASP A 255 4.50 11.52 19.61
C ASP A 255 5.01 11.59 18.17
N TYR A 256 4.56 12.61 17.44
CA TYR A 256 4.94 12.83 16.06
C TYR A 256 6.47 12.79 15.91
N SER A 257 6.97 11.73 15.29
CA SER A 257 8.38 11.61 14.92
C SER A 257 8.53 11.76 13.42
N LEU A 258 9.34 12.73 13.00
CA LEU A 258 9.67 12.98 11.60
C LEU A 258 10.16 11.68 10.94
N LEU A 259 11.11 11.00 11.57
CA LEU A 259 11.70 9.79 11.02
C LEU A 259 11.14 8.51 11.65
N GLY A 260 10.61 8.52 12.86
CA GLY A 260 10.22 7.31 13.60
C GLY A 260 8.83 6.72 13.27
N PHE A 261 8.02 7.37 12.43
CA PHE A 261 6.64 6.92 12.17
C PHE A 261 6.53 5.52 11.50
N THR A 262 7.57 5.06 10.80
CA THR A 262 7.55 3.75 10.13
C THR A 262 8.88 3.05 10.32
N THR A 263 8.85 1.87 10.92
CA THR A 263 10.02 0.99 11.06
C THR A 263 10.05 -0.05 9.95
N GLY A 264 11.24 -0.50 9.60
CA GLY A 264 11.47 -1.61 8.70
C GLY A 264 11.77 -2.89 9.47
N VAL A 265 12.20 -3.91 8.73
CA VAL A 265 12.80 -5.11 9.35
C VAL A 265 14.31 -5.02 9.38
N LEU A 266 14.91 -5.63 10.39
CA LEU A 266 16.34 -5.82 10.52
C LEU A 266 16.79 -7.08 9.79
N MET A 267 17.90 -6.94 9.07
CA MET A 267 18.56 -8.09 8.47
C MET A 267 20.06 -7.85 8.37
N LYS A 268 20.86 -8.74 8.95
CA LYS A 268 22.32 -8.57 8.98
C LYS A 268 22.98 -8.95 7.65
N LYS A 269 22.56 -10.05 7.04
CA LYS A 269 23.15 -10.60 5.80
C LYS A 269 22.24 -11.62 5.14
N GLY A 270 22.59 -12.02 3.91
CA GLY A 270 21.92 -13.06 3.15
C GLY A 270 20.79 -12.58 2.26
N ILE A 271 20.61 -11.26 2.09
CA ILE A 271 19.54 -10.73 1.22
C ILE A 271 19.75 -11.18 -0.23
N LYS A 272 21.02 -11.30 -0.66
CA LYS A 272 21.40 -11.75 -2.00
C LYS A 272 20.80 -13.10 -2.42
N ASN A 273 20.40 -13.93 -1.45
CA ASN A 273 19.82 -15.24 -1.73
C ASN A 273 18.33 -15.18 -2.08
N LEU A 274 17.65 -14.06 -1.82
CA LEU A 274 16.24 -13.84 -2.15
C LEU A 274 16.07 -13.42 -3.61
N THR A 275 16.59 -14.22 -4.54
CA THR A 275 16.74 -13.84 -5.96
C THR A 275 15.42 -13.64 -6.70
N SER A 276 14.31 -14.22 -6.21
CA SER A 276 12.96 -14.02 -6.77
C SER A 276 12.24 -12.79 -6.19
N LEU A 277 12.86 -12.05 -5.27
CA LEU A 277 12.18 -10.98 -4.53
C LEU A 277 11.81 -9.82 -5.46
N GLN A 278 10.53 -9.46 -5.44
CA GLN A 278 9.95 -8.39 -6.24
C GLN A 278 9.49 -7.20 -5.39
N LYS A 279 9.06 -7.43 -4.15
CA LYS A 279 8.63 -6.36 -3.24
C LYS A 279 9.31 -6.54 -1.88
N LEU A 280 10.15 -5.58 -1.53
CA LEU A 280 10.67 -5.36 -0.18
C LEU A 280 10.12 -4.03 0.33
N CYS A 281 9.22 -4.07 1.31
CA CYS A 281 8.55 -2.86 1.78
C CYS A 281 9.51 -1.88 2.46
N TYR A 282 10.12 -2.28 3.58
CA TYR A 282 11.09 -1.48 4.31
C TYR A 282 12.11 -2.39 5.02
N VAL A 283 13.39 -2.08 4.85
CA VAL A 283 14.51 -2.70 5.57
C VAL A 283 15.35 -1.60 6.21
N GLU A 284 15.77 -1.82 7.45
CA GLU A 284 16.69 -0.93 8.18
C GLU A 284 18.12 -1.36 7.88
N VAL A 285 18.87 -0.51 7.19
CA VAL A 285 20.16 -0.89 6.61
C VAL A 285 21.34 -0.71 7.55
N ASP A 286 21.19 0.04 8.64
CA ASP A 286 22.24 0.30 9.62
C ASP A 286 22.68 -0.97 10.38
N HIS A 287 21.78 -1.94 10.56
CA HIS A 287 22.10 -3.22 11.19
C HIS A 287 22.98 -4.16 10.36
N GLY A 288 22.80 -4.17 9.03
CA GLY A 288 23.62 -4.96 8.11
C GLY A 288 24.74 -4.15 7.46
N GLY A 289 24.72 -2.83 7.65
CA GLY A 289 25.67 -1.87 7.13
C GLY A 289 25.78 -1.90 5.59
N ILE A 290 26.96 -1.48 5.13
CA ILE A 290 27.28 -1.40 3.70
C ILE A 290 27.22 -2.77 3.00
N ASP A 291 27.51 -3.87 3.71
CA ASP A 291 27.55 -5.20 3.12
C ASP A 291 26.15 -5.71 2.76
N LEU A 292 25.14 -5.43 3.61
CA LEU A 292 23.75 -5.71 3.26
C LEU A 292 23.35 -4.98 1.97
N ILE A 293 23.72 -3.70 1.84
CA ILE A 293 23.40 -2.88 0.67
C ILE A 293 24.10 -3.42 -0.57
N ARG A 294 25.37 -3.83 -0.46
CA ARG A 294 26.11 -4.48 -1.55
C ARG A 294 25.47 -5.78 -2.00
N GLU A 295 24.93 -6.57 -1.08
CA GLU A 295 24.19 -7.79 -1.42
C GLU A 295 22.90 -7.50 -2.22
N MET A 296 22.26 -6.34 -2.00
CA MET A 296 21.01 -5.97 -2.69
C MET A 296 21.15 -5.88 -4.21
N ARG A 297 22.37 -5.69 -4.74
CA ARG A 297 22.62 -5.68 -6.19
C ARG A 297 22.20 -6.98 -6.90
N MET A 298 22.07 -8.07 -6.14
CA MET A 298 21.65 -9.38 -6.67
C MET A 298 20.14 -9.48 -6.84
N LEU A 299 19.35 -8.53 -6.31
CA LEU A 299 17.89 -8.52 -6.33
C LEU A 299 17.33 -7.92 -7.63
N ARG A 300 17.68 -8.51 -8.77
CA ARG A 300 17.35 -7.96 -10.10
C ARG A 300 15.86 -8.00 -10.47
N GLN A 301 15.05 -8.75 -9.71
CA GLN A 301 13.60 -8.84 -9.88
C GLN A 301 12.83 -7.79 -9.07
N LEU A 302 13.53 -6.95 -8.29
CA LEU A 302 12.91 -6.01 -7.36
C LEU A 302 12.21 -4.88 -8.09
N ARG A 303 10.93 -4.68 -7.75
CA ARG A 303 10.03 -3.63 -8.26
C ARG A 303 9.72 -2.57 -7.22
N LYS A 304 9.84 -2.92 -5.93
CA LYS A 304 9.65 -1.99 -4.81
C LYS A 304 10.71 -2.22 -3.75
N LEU A 305 11.39 -1.14 -3.40
CA LEU A 305 12.40 -1.08 -2.35
C LEU A 305 12.11 0.09 -1.41
N GLY A 306 12.13 -0.17 -0.10
CA GLY A 306 12.19 0.87 0.92
C GLY A 306 13.40 0.67 1.82
N LEU A 307 14.23 1.69 1.94
CA LEU A 307 15.40 1.74 2.80
C LEU A 307 15.13 2.71 3.95
N ARG A 308 15.43 2.27 5.16
CA ARG A 308 15.32 3.04 6.40
C ARG A 308 16.69 3.08 7.07
N HIS A 309 16.92 4.11 7.89
CA HIS A 309 18.19 4.32 8.60
C HIS A 309 19.39 4.42 7.66
N VAL A 310 19.21 5.10 6.52
CA VAL A 310 20.30 5.33 5.58
C VAL A 310 21.28 6.38 6.14
N ARG A 311 22.57 6.05 6.13
CA ARG A 311 23.70 6.93 6.48
C ARG A 311 24.38 7.46 5.23
N ARG A 312 25.11 8.57 5.35
CA ARG A 312 25.86 9.23 4.27
C ARG A 312 26.79 8.27 3.55
N GLU A 313 27.52 7.45 4.30
CA GLU A 313 28.48 6.46 3.79
C GLU A 313 27.83 5.39 2.88
N TYR A 314 26.50 5.22 2.93
CA TYR A 314 25.78 4.24 2.11
C TYR A 314 25.39 4.77 0.73
N GLY A 315 25.48 6.09 0.47
CA GLY A 315 24.99 6.71 -0.77
C GLY A 315 25.51 6.02 -2.03
N ASN A 316 26.84 5.86 -2.15
CA ASN A 316 27.47 5.21 -3.30
C ASN A 316 27.07 3.74 -3.46
N ALA A 317 26.97 3.00 -2.35
CA ALA A 317 26.55 1.59 -2.39
C ALA A 317 25.09 1.45 -2.81
N ILE A 318 24.22 2.36 -2.35
CA ILE A 318 22.80 2.40 -2.76
C ILE A 318 22.71 2.71 -4.26
N CYS A 319 23.45 3.70 -4.75
CA CYS A 319 23.47 4.04 -6.17
C CYS A 319 23.89 2.83 -7.02
N ALA A 320 24.99 2.17 -6.66
CA ALA A 320 25.49 1.00 -7.36
C ALA A 320 24.49 -0.18 -7.35
N SER A 321 23.80 -0.41 -6.23
CA SER A 321 22.81 -1.48 -6.12
C SER A 321 21.52 -1.19 -6.87
N VAL A 322 21.04 0.06 -6.85
CA VAL A 322 19.78 0.45 -7.50
C VAL A 322 19.86 0.39 -9.03
N VAL A 323 21.02 0.72 -9.61
CA VAL A 323 21.23 0.65 -11.07
C VAL A 323 21.08 -0.78 -11.62
N GLU A 324 21.36 -1.80 -10.79
CA GLU A 324 21.22 -3.23 -11.17
C GLU A 324 19.75 -3.70 -11.12
N MET A 325 18.83 -2.92 -10.52
CA MET A 325 17.42 -3.25 -10.35
C MET A 325 16.59 -2.74 -11.53
N THR A 326 16.73 -3.37 -12.69
CA THR A 326 16.15 -2.92 -13.96
C THR A 326 14.60 -2.85 -13.99
N HIS A 327 13.93 -3.52 -13.04
CA HIS A 327 12.47 -3.54 -12.92
C HIS A 327 11.95 -2.61 -11.80
N LEU A 328 12.80 -1.77 -11.20
CA LEU A 328 12.44 -0.97 -10.03
C LEU A 328 11.43 0.13 -10.40
N GLU A 329 10.22 0.04 -9.83
CA GLU A 329 9.12 0.98 -10.08
C GLU A 329 8.88 1.93 -8.88
N SER A 330 9.42 1.60 -7.71
CA SER A 330 9.15 2.32 -6.47
C SER A 330 10.34 2.28 -5.53
N LEU A 331 10.91 3.45 -5.27
CA LEU A 331 12.03 3.63 -4.37
C LEU A 331 11.63 4.56 -3.22
N ASN A 332 11.87 4.12 -2.00
CA ASN A 332 11.76 4.94 -0.80
C ASN A 332 13.09 4.89 -0.05
N ILE A 333 13.67 6.06 0.23
CA ILE A 333 14.89 6.20 1.01
C ILE A 333 14.59 7.14 2.17
N THR A 334 14.87 6.69 3.39
CA THR A 334 14.79 7.51 4.59
C THR A 334 16.10 7.46 5.36
N ALA A 335 16.64 8.65 5.64
CA ALA A 335 17.84 8.80 6.43
C ALA A 335 17.65 8.33 7.88
N ILE A 336 18.76 8.05 8.57
CA ILE A 336 18.76 7.69 9.99
C ILE A 336 18.46 8.88 10.91
N GLY A 337 18.81 10.09 10.47
CA GLY A 337 18.66 11.32 11.24
C GLY A 337 18.36 12.50 10.33
N GLU A 338 17.80 13.58 10.90
CA GLU A 338 17.34 14.75 10.16
C GLU A 338 18.50 15.54 9.53
N ASN A 339 19.65 15.54 10.19
CA ASN A 339 20.86 16.23 9.73
C ASN A 339 21.72 15.38 8.79
N GLU A 340 21.35 14.13 8.56
CA GLU A 340 22.14 13.19 7.76
C GLU A 340 21.98 13.51 6.27
N ILE A 341 23.09 13.91 5.64
CA ILE A 341 23.15 14.27 4.23
C ILE A 341 23.42 13.01 3.41
N ILE A 342 22.56 12.72 2.43
CA ILE A 342 22.70 11.55 1.56
C ILE A 342 23.00 12.01 0.13
N ASP A 343 24.13 11.53 -0.42
CA ASP A 343 24.45 11.72 -1.83
C ASP A 343 23.89 10.57 -2.68
N LEU A 344 23.03 10.94 -3.64
CA LEU A 344 22.39 10.02 -4.59
C LEU A 344 22.65 10.43 -6.05
N ASN A 345 23.64 11.29 -6.32
CA ASN A 345 23.90 11.83 -7.65
C ASN A 345 24.47 10.79 -8.63
N SER A 346 25.08 9.72 -8.11
CA SER A 346 25.76 8.68 -8.91
C SER A 346 24.81 7.67 -9.58
N ILE A 347 23.48 7.84 -9.49
CA ILE A 347 22.52 6.98 -10.19
C ILE A 347 22.48 7.41 -11.67
N SER A 348 22.97 6.54 -12.55
CA SER A 348 23.05 6.82 -13.98
C SER A 348 21.71 6.72 -14.70
N SER A 349 20.90 5.70 -14.39
CA SER A 349 19.60 5.47 -15.05
C SER A 349 18.68 4.53 -14.25
N ILE A 350 17.43 4.93 -14.06
CA ILE A 350 16.32 4.10 -13.53
C ILE A 350 14.99 4.45 -14.22
N PRO A 351 14.88 4.18 -15.52
CA PRO A 351 13.83 4.77 -16.36
C PRO A 351 12.42 4.29 -15.96
N GLN A 352 12.29 3.09 -15.40
CA GLN A 352 11.01 2.50 -15.02
C GLN A 352 10.45 3.06 -13.70
N LEU A 353 11.14 4.01 -13.04
CA LEU A 353 10.73 4.48 -11.73
C LEU A 353 9.44 5.30 -11.81
N ARG A 354 8.38 4.79 -11.16
CA ARG A 354 7.06 5.44 -11.12
C ARG A 354 6.79 6.18 -9.82
N ARG A 355 7.50 5.83 -8.75
CA ARG A 355 7.33 6.41 -7.41
C ARG A 355 8.68 6.62 -6.75
N LEU A 356 8.95 7.86 -6.36
CA LEU A 356 10.12 8.23 -5.61
C LEU A 356 9.71 8.92 -4.30
N HIS A 357 10.27 8.43 -3.19
CA HIS A 357 10.14 9.07 -1.89
C HIS A 357 11.55 9.22 -1.30
N LEU A 358 12.00 10.46 -1.16
CA LEU A 358 13.22 10.81 -0.47
C LEU A 358 12.86 11.54 0.82
N LYS A 359 13.25 10.96 1.96
CA LYS A 359 13.13 11.56 3.28
C LYS A 359 14.52 11.65 3.92
N ALA A 360 15.30 12.61 3.44
CA ALA A 360 16.71 12.77 3.78
C ALA A 360 17.17 14.14 3.32
N ARG A 361 18.19 14.70 4.00
CA ARG A 361 18.86 15.92 3.58
C ARG A 361 19.69 15.66 2.33
N LEU A 362 19.60 16.57 1.37
CA LEU A 362 20.32 16.46 0.09
C LEU A 362 21.19 17.72 -0.08
N GLU A 363 22.41 17.57 -0.61
CA GLU A 363 23.24 18.74 -0.93
C GLU A 363 22.64 19.55 -2.09
N LYS A 364 22.17 18.83 -3.11
CA LYS A 364 21.44 19.35 -4.27
C LYS A 364 20.41 18.33 -4.74
N MET A 365 19.49 18.77 -5.59
CA MET A 365 18.56 17.84 -6.25
C MET A 365 19.35 16.91 -7.18
N PRO A 366 19.17 15.57 -7.10
CA PRO A 366 19.82 14.67 -8.03
C PRO A 366 19.37 14.84 -9.48
N ASP A 367 20.35 15.02 -10.38
CA ASP A 367 20.13 15.37 -11.80
C ASP A 367 19.40 14.28 -12.61
N TRP A 368 19.34 13.05 -12.10
CA TRP A 368 18.59 11.96 -12.73
C TRP A 368 17.08 12.04 -12.48
N ILE A 369 16.62 12.79 -11.46
CA ILE A 369 15.20 12.87 -11.12
C ILE A 369 14.41 13.59 -12.22
N SER A 370 14.99 14.63 -12.83
CA SER A 370 14.38 15.37 -13.94
C SER A 370 14.23 14.53 -15.21
N LYS A 371 14.94 13.40 -15.32
CA LYS A 371 14.95 12.49 -16.48
C LYS A 371 13.98 11.32 -16.34
N LEU A 372 13.12 11.32 -15.33
CA LEU A 372 12.21 10.20 -15.05
C LEU A 372 10.87 10.35 -15.77
N ASP A 373 10.84 9.96 -17.04
CA ASP A 373 9.64 10.10 -17.89
C ASP A 373 8.40 9.38 -17.35
N TYR A 374 8.58 8.29 -16.62
CA TYR A 374 7.49 7.47 -16.07
C TYR A 374 7.12 7.83 -14.62
N LEU A 375 7.74 8.86 -14.03
CA LEU A 375 7.49 9.23 -12.64
C LEU A 375 6.07 9.77 -12.47
N VAL A 376 5.27 9.06 -11.68
CA VAL A 376 3.88 9.41 -11.40
C VAL A 376 3.75 10.14 -10.06
N LYS A 377 4.60 9.79 -9.09
CA LYS A 377 4.51 10.32 -7.72
C LYS A 377 5.89 10.61 -7.16
N LEU A 378 6.09 11.86 -6.73
CA LEU A 378 7.29 12.31 -6.06
C LEU A 378 6.94 12.82 -4.66
N ARG A 379 7.71 12.38 -3.67
CA ARG A 379 7.67 12.89 -2.30
C ARG A 379 9.07 13.26 -1.84
N LEU A 380 9.24 14.51 -1.41
CA LEU A 380 10.49 15.03 -0.86
C LEU A 380 10.21 15.50 0.56
N ALA A 381 10.91 14.94 1.55
CA ALA A 381 10.92 15.36 2.95
C ALA A 381 12.33 15.61 3.45
N LEU A 382 12.49 16.58 4.35
CA LEU A 382 13.76 16.85 5.04
C LEU A 382 14.92 17.07 4.07
N SER A 383 14.63 17.42 2.82
CA SER A 383 15.63 17.56 1.77
C SER A 383 16.45 18.83 1.94
N ASN A 384 15.89 19.86 2.57
CA ASN A 384 16.52 21.15 2.84
C ASN A 384 17.24 21.71 1.60
N LEU A 385 16.60 21.58 0.43
CA LEU A 385 17.15 22.07 -0.83
C LEU A 385 17.20 23.59 -0.78
N LYS A 386 18.36 24.16 -1.10
CA LYS A 386 18.56 25.63 -1.15
C LYS A 386 18.03 26.21 -2.46
N ASP A 387 18.32 25.52 -3.56
CA ASP A 387 17.80 25.88 -4.88
C ASP A 387 16.34 25.45 -5.01
N ASP A 388 15.56 26.18 -5.81
CA ASP A 388 14.15 25.90 -6.05
C ASP A 388 13.99 24.51 -6.73
N PRO A 389 13.43 23.50 -6.01
CA PRO A 389 13.30 22.16 -6.54
C PRO A 389 12.30 22.08 -7.69
N LEU A 390 11.40 23.04 -7.85
CA LEU A 390 10.36 23.01 -8.88
C LEU A 390 10.96 23.09 -10.29
N ARG A 391 12.09 23.78 -10.44
CA ARG A 391 12.82 23.94 -11.73
C ARG A 391 13.22 22.61 -12.37
N SER A 392 13.65 21.67 -11.54
CA SER A 392 14.04 20.34 -12.01
C SER A 392 12.85 19.40 -12.24
N LEU A 393 11.65 19.80 -11.81
CA LEU A 393 10.47 18.92 -11.73
C LEU A 393 9.33 19.35 -12.66
N GLU A 394 9.29 20.62 -13.07
CA GLU A 394 8.18 21.22 -13.82
C GLU A 394 7.90 20.55 -15.17
N ASN A 395 8.93 19.99 -15.80
CA ASN A 395 8.85 19.35 -17.12
C ASN A 395 8.57 17.84 -17.07
N LEU A 396 8.34 17.25 -15.88
CA LEU A 396 8.08 15.82 -15.76
C LEU A 396 6.73 15.45 -16.41
N PRO A 397 6.73 14.64 -17.49
CA PRO A 397 5.58 14.54 -18.39
C PRO A 397 4.41 13.71 -17.84
N ASN A 398 4.63 12.91 -16.80
CA ASN A 398 3.63 12.01 -16.22
C ASN A 398 3.45 12.19 -14.71
N LEU A 399 4.01 13.26 -14.12
CA LEU A 399 3.89 13.52 -12.69
C LEU A 399 2.45 13.92 -12.35
N LEU A 400 1.77 13.07 -11.57
CA LEU A 400 0.39 13.30 -11.13
C LEU A 400 0.31 13.76 -9.68
N THR A 401 1.31 13.46 -8.86
CA THR A 401 1.32 13.82 -7.44
C THR A 401 2.70 14.27 -6.99
N LEU A 402 2.75 15.48 -6.44
CA LEU A 402 3.92 16.06 -5.81
C LEU A 402 3.61 16.32 -4.33
N SER A 403 4.51 15.91 -3.44
CA SER A 403 4.42 16.28 -2.03
C SER A 403 5.77 16.75 -1.52
N MET A 404 5.77 17.93 -0.92
CA MET A 404 6.93 18.52 -0.25
C MET A 404 6.54 18.77 1.19
N TRP A 405 7.25 18.16 2.11
CA TRP A 405 6.95 18.20 3.54
C TRP A 405 8.22 18.36 4.37
N ASP A 406 8.09 18.82 5.61
CA ASP A 406 9.16 18.77 6.60
C ASP A 406 10.45 19.45 6.10
N ASN A 407 10.40 20.74 5.75
CA ASN A 407 11.56 21.49 5.22
C ASN A 407 12.23 20.84 4.00
N ALA A 408 11.45 20.25 3.09
CA ALA A 408 11.96 19.77 1.81
C ALA A 408 12.67 20.86 0.99
N TYR A 409 12.28 22.12 1.19
CA TYR A 409 12.86 23.32 0.58
C TYR A 409 13.18 24.34 1.68
N ASP A 410 14.37 24.94 1.61
CA ASP A 410 14.92 25.87 2.59
C ASP A 410 15.02 27.32 2.06
N GLY A 411 14.35 27.60 0.94
CA GLY A 411 14.20 28.96 0.41
C GLY A 411 12.85 29.61 0.77
N GLU A 412 12.71 30.87 0.38
CA GLU A 412 11.59 31.72 0.81
C GLU A 412 10.38 31.67 -0.14
N ILE A 413 10.64 31.44 -1.44
CA ILE A 413 9.62 31.55 -2.48
C ILE A 413 9.54 30.24 -3.25
N LEU A 414 8.35 29.64 -3.30
CA LEU A 414 8.04 28.57 -4.26
C LEU A 414 7.40 29.19 -5.49
N HIS A 415 8.00 29.02 -6.67
CA HIS A 415 7.49 29.60 -7.92
C HIS A 415 7.09 28.50 -8.91
N PHE A 416 5.79 28.36 -9.14
CA PHE A 416 5.24 27.54 -10.21
C PHE A 416 5.12 28.38 -11.49
N GLN A 417 6.03 28.12 -12.43
CA GLN A 417 6.10 28.87 -13.67
C GLN A 417 5.06 28.46 -14.71
N SER A 418 4.77 29.41 -15.61
CA SER A 418 3.88 29.17 -16.75
C SER A 418 4.32 27.96 -17.57
N GLY A 419 3.39 27.07 -17.91
CA GLY A 419 3.66 25.81 -18.62
C GLY A 419 4.17 24.66 -17.74
N GLY A 420 4.55 24.93 -16.49
CA GLY A 420 5.05 23.92 -15.56
C GLY A 420 3.95 22.99 -15.03
N PHE A 421 4.32 21.73 -14.81
CA PHE A 421 3.48 20.68 -14.20
C PHE A 421 2.16 20.38 -14.96
N PRO A 422 2.21 20.06 -16.26
CA PRO A 422 1.03 20.02 -17.12
C PRO A 422 -0.01 18.97 -16.72
N LYS A 423 0.41 17.83 -16.13
CA LYS A 423 -0.48 16.73 -15.70
C LYS A 423 -0.66 16.61 -14.18
N LEU A 424 -0.09 17.53 -13.40
CA LEU A 424 -0.12 17.41 -11.95
C LEU A 424 -1.54 17.56 -11.42
N LYS A 425 -2.08 16.52 -10.78
CA LYS A 425 -3.44 16.50 -10.23
C LYS A 425 -3.50 16.78 -8.74
N LYS A 426 -2.43 16.44 -8.00
CA LYS A 426 -2.37 16.58 -6.54
C LYS A 426 -1.08 17.23 -6.10
N LEU A 427 -1.22 18.33 -5.36
CA LEU A 427 -0.12 19.04 -4.73
C LEU A 427 -0.32 19.07 -3.22
N ASN A 428 0.72 18.72 -2.47
CA ASN A 428 0.72 18.80 -1.01
C ASN A 428 1.99 19.48 -0.52
N LEU A 429 1.84 20.63 0.13
CA LEU A 429 2.93 21.39 0.73
C LEU A 429 2.70 21.41 2.25
N ALA A 430 3.67 20.94 3.04
CA ALA A 430 3.51 20.86 4.48
C ALA A 430 4.77 21.25 5.25
N ARG A 431 4.65 22.03 6.34
CA ARG A 431 5.77 22.32 7.26
C ARG A 431 7.03 22.78 6.52
N LEU A 432 6.87 23.75 5.63
CA LEU A 432 7.96 24.42 4.91
C LEU A 432 8.30 25.71 5.65
N ASN A 433 9.17 25.62 6.66
CA ASN A 433 9.28 26.64 7.70
C ASN A 433 9.95 27.94 7.25
N ARG A 434 10.57 28.00 6.07
CA ARG A 434 11.13 29.24 5.51
C ARG A 434 10.30 29.86 4.40
N VAL A 435 9.40 29.09 3.81
CA VAL A 435 8.59 29.58 2.70
C VAL A 435 7.61 30.63 3.22
N ASN A 436 7.69 31.84 2.66
CA ASN A 436 6.82 32.97 2.97
C ASN A 436 5.87 33.32 1.81
N SER A 437 6.17 32.84 0.60
CA SER A 437 5.36 33.12 -0.59
C SER A 437 5.28 31.92 -1.52
N ILE A 438 4.09 31.73 -2.11
CA ILE A 438 3.83 30.74 -3.14
C ILE A 438 3.33 31.50 -4.38
N LEU A 439 4.16 31.55 -5.41
CA LEU A 439 3.84 32.22 -6.67
C LEU A 439 3.37 31.19 -7.69
N ILE A 440 2.24 31.44 -8.33
CA ILE A 440 1.67 30.58 -9.37
C ILE A 440 1.39 31.46 -10.58
N ASP A 441 2.18 31.28 -11.63
CA ASP A 441 1.99 32.02 -12.87
C ASP A 441 0.74 31.52 -13.61
N LYS A 442 0.12 32.42 -14.39
CA LYS A 442 -0.95 32.02 -15.29
C LYS A 442 -0.45 30.97 -16.27
N GLY A 443 -1.15 29.84 -16.37
CA GLY A 443 -0.75 28.71 -17.22
C GLY A 443 0.08 27.62 -16.51
N ALA A 444 0.42 27.80 -15.23
CA ALA A 444 0.99 26.73 -14.40
C ALA A 444 -0.12 25.80 -13.86
N LEU A 445 0.22 24.55 -13.52
CA LEU A 445 -0.66 23.64 -12.74
C LEU A 445 -2.06 23.41 -13.36
N LEU A 446 -2.17 23.45 -14.70
CA LEU A 446 -3.46 23.44 -15.40
C LEU A 446 -4.37 22.23 -15.09
N SER A 447 -3.81 21.09 -14.72
CA SER A 447 -4.56 19.86 -14.39
C SER A 447 -4.80 19.65 -12.89
N LEU A 448 -4.51 20.65 -12.04
CA LEU A 448 -4.54 20.48 -10.59
C LEU A 448 -5.98 20.33 -10.08
N GLU A 449 -6.27 19.22 -9.42
CA GLU A 449 -7.61 18.92 -8.89
C GLU A 449 -7.67 19.02 -7.36
N TYR A 450 -6.54 18.80 -6.66
CA TYR A 450 -6.44 18.82 -5.21
C TYR A 450 -5.16 19.54 -4.75
N PHE A 451 -5.32 20.57 -3.92
CA PHE A 451 -4.21 21.30 -3.34
C PHE A 451 -4.32 21.33 -1.80
N LYS A 452 -3.34 20.73 -1.13
CA LYS A 452 -3.23 20.78 0.33
C LYS A 452 -2.04 21.63 0.76
N ILE A 453 -2.28 22.54 1.69
CA ILE A 453 -1.26 23.36 2.36
C ILE A 453 -1.40 23.14 3.86
N THR A 454 -0.31 22.76 4.53
CA THR A 454 -0.34 22.40 5.95
C THR A 454 0.77 23.07 6.72
N LYS A 455 0.44 23.89 7.72
CA LYS A 455 1.40 24.44 8.67
C LYS A 455 2.62 25.09 8.00
N ILE A 456 2.37 26.07 7.13
CA ILE A 456 3.43 26.90 6.52
C ILE A 456 3.37 28.28 7.20
N PRO A 457 4.18 28.51 8.25
CA PRO A 457 3.93 29.58 9.22
C PRO A 457 4.13 30.99 8.68
N HIS A 458 4.93 31.20 7.64
CA HIS A 458 5.20 32.52 7.08
C HIS A 458 4.34 32.88 5.87
N VAL A 459 3.53 31.94 5.36
CA VAL A 459 2.56 32.24 4.30
C VAL A 459 1.31 32.82 4.95
N LYS A 460 1.22 34.15 4.95
CA LYS A 460 0.14 34.92 5.59
C LYS A 460 -1.02 35.26 4.67
N LYS A 461 -0.86 35.08 3.36
CA LYS A 461 -1.88 35.36 2.35
C LYS A 461 -1.97 34.22 1.34
N VAL A 462 -3.17 34.02 0.80
CA VAL A 462 -3.40 33.07 -0.28
C VAL A 462 -2.80 33.59 -1.60
N SER A 463 -2.24 32.69 -2.41
CA SER A 463 -1.65 33.05 -3.70
C SER A 463 -2.73 33.48 -4.69
N SER A 464 -2.62 34.68 -5.26
CA SER A 464 -3.57 35.17 -6.28
C SER A 464 -3.65 34.27 -7.52
N GLY A 465 -2.57 33.55 -7.84
CA GLY A 465 -2.53 32.61 -8.96
C GLY A 465 -3.49 31.42 -8.80
N ILE A 466 -3.97 31.13 -7.57
CA ILE A 466 -5.02 30.12 -7.35
C ILE A 466 -6.30 30.47 -8.10
N LYS A 467 -6.56 31.76 -8.35
CA LYS A 467 -7.73 32.20 -9.11
C LYS A 467 -7.76 31.65 -10.53
N ALA A 468 -6.60 31.38 -11.12
CA ALA A 468 -6.46 30.87 -12.49
C ALA A 468 -6.52 29.33 -12.58
N LEU A 469 -6.75 28.62 -11.46
CA LEU A 469 -6.78 27.16 -11.42
C LEU A 469 -8.22 26.64 -11.60
N ASP A 470 -8.69 26.62 -12.84
CA ASP A 470 -10.09 26.29 -13.17
C ASP A 470 -10.48 24.82 -12.87
N ASN A 471 -9.50 23.90 -12.87
CA ASN A 471 -9.73 22.48 -12.60
C ASN A 471 -9.67 22.11 -11.11
N LEU A 472 -9.39 23.08 -10.24
CA LEU A 472 -9.21 22.84 -8.80
C LEU A 472 -10.55 22.55 -8.13
N LYS A 473 -10.71 21.31 -7.66
CA LYS A 473 -11.96 20.83 -7.04
C LYS A 473 -11.94 21.00 -5.53
N VAL A 474 -10.77 20.78 -4.93
CA VAL A 474 -10.60 20.81 -3.48
C VAL A 474 -9.32 21.53 -3.11
N ILE A 475 -9.44 22.51 -2.22
CA ILE A 475 -8.29 23.09 -1.53
C ILE A 475 -8.43 22.85 -0.01
N ASP A 476 -7.31 22.55 0.63
CA ASP A 476 -7.28 22.05 1.99
C ASP A 476 -6.16 22.74 2.77
N PHE A 477 -6.57 23.71 3.59
CA PHE A 477 -5.71 24.45 4.51
C PHE A 477 -5.78 23.79 5.89
N LEU A 478 -4.61 23.41 6.43
CA LEU A 478 -4.50 22.79 7.74
C LEU A 478 -3.47 23.54 8.58
N ASP A 479 -3.87 24.06 9.74
CA ASP A 479 -3.02 24.81 10.68
C ASP A 479 -2.25 25.96 10.03
N MET A 480 -2.97 26.75 9.23
CA MET A 480 -2.45 27.98 8.65
C MET A 480 -2.50 29.14 9.66
N PRO A 481 -1.64 30.17 9.52
CA PRO A 481 -1.65 31.33 10.42
C PRO A 481 -3.04 31.99 10.49
N THR A 482 -3.39 32.56 11.65
CA THR A 482 -4.69 33.24 11.85
C THR A 482 -4.93 34.32 10.80
N GLU A 483 -3.91 35.12 10.49
CA GLU A 483 -3.95 36.18 9.47
C GLU A 483 -4.32 35.61 8.08
N PHE A 484 -3.83 34.41 7.76
CA PHE A 484 -4.17 33.72 6.51
C PHE A 484 -5.64 33.30 6.52
N VAL A 485 -6.10 32.67 7.61
CA VAL A 485 -7.48 32.19 7.73
C VAL A 485 -8.49 33.34 7.69
N GLU A 486 -8.20 34.45 8.36
CA GLU A 486 -9.03 35.65 8.34
C GLU A 486 -9.09 36.30 6.94
N SER A 487 -7.98 36.29 6.19
CA SER A 487 -7.93 36.88 4.86
C SER A 487 -8.88 36.21 3.85
N ILE A 488 -9.17 34.92 4.02
CA ILE A 488 -10.02 34.12 3.13
C ILE A 488 -11.43 33.89 3.68
N ASP A 489 -11.83 34.62 4.73
CA ASP A 489 -13.15 34.49 5.31
C ASP A 489 -14.25 34.92 4.30
N PRO A 490 -15.34 34.14 4.12
CA PRO A 490 -16.38 34.47 3.14
C PRO A 490 -17.12 35.80 3.36
N GLU A 491 -17.22 36.28 4.60
CA GLU A 491 -18.02 37.48 4.92
C GLU A 491 -17.18 38.76 4.89
N LYS A 492 -15.94 38.69 5.37
CA LYS A 492 -15.08 39.86 5.58
C LYS A 492 -13.66 39.72 5.03
N GLY A 493 -13.32 38.57 4.46
CA GLY A 493 -11.98 38.28 3.96
C GLY A 493 -11.67 38.99 2.65
N GLN A 494 -10.66 39.87 2.66
CA GLN A 494 -10.22 40.62 1.48
C GLN A 494 -9.72 39.73 0.32
N ASP A 495 -9.32 38.49 0.61
CA ASP A 495 -8.73 37.54 -0.34
C ASP A 495 -9.69 36.39 -0.70
N TYR A 496 -10.93 36.39 -0.17
CA TYR A 496 -11.91 35.33 -0.46
C TYR A 496 -12.24 35.19 -1.96
N TRP A 497 -12.22 36.29 -2.71
CA TRP A 497 -12.46 36.31 -4.16
C TRP A 497 -11.48 35.42 -4.96
N ILE A 498 -10.31 35.09 -4.39
CA ILE A 498 -9.30 34.22 -5.00
C ILE A 498 -9.76 32.76 -5.01
N ILE A 499 -10.53 32.32 -4.00
CA ILE A 499 -10.89 30.91 -3.78
C ILE A 499 -12.39 30.63 -3.95
N ASN A 500 -13.22 31.66 -4.16
CA ASN A 500 -14.68 31.53 -4.21
C ASN A 500 -15.22 30.65 -5.36
N HIS A 501 -14.41 30.38 -6.39
CA HIS A 501 -14.77 29.48 -7.50
C HIS A 501 -14.51 28.00 -7.20
N ILE A 502 -13.80 27.69 -6.11
CA ILE A 502 -13.40 26.33 -5.76
C ILE A 502 -14.59 25.61 -5.09
N PRO A 503 -15.02 24.44 -5.59
CA PRO A 503 -16.19 23.72 -5.06
C PRO A 503 -16.14 23.41 -3.57
N LEU A 504 -14.95 23.07 -3.07
CA LEU A 504 -14.76 22.62 -1.70
C LEU A 504 -13.45 23.17 -1.11
N VAL A 505 -13.60 24.00 -0.08
CA VAL A 505 -12.48 24.56 0.69
C VAL A 505 -12.56 24.01 2.11
N PHE A 506 -11.52 23.31 2.55
CA PHE A 506 -11.36 22.89 3.94
C PHE A 506 -10.41 23.83 4.66
N ILE A 507 -10.83 24.33 5.82
CA ILE A 507 -9.98 25.05 6.78
C ILE A 507 -10.00 24.21 8.06
N ARG A 508 -8.84 23.70 8.47
CA ARG A 508 -8.71 22.77 9.59
C ARG A 508 -7.64 23.20 10.57
N SER A 509 -7.84 22.87 11.84
CA SER A 509 -6.90 23.16 12.94
C SER A 509 -6.75 21.92 13.82
N TRP A 510 -5.53 21.64 14.27
CA TRP A 510 -5.29 20.64 15.32
C TRP A 510 -5.76 21.18 16.67
N ILE A 511 -6.65 20.44 17.32
CA ILE A 511 -7.24 20.80 18.63
C ILE A 511 -6.83 19.84 19.76
N GLY A 512 -6.08 18.79 19.46
CA GLY A 512 -5.66 17.79 20.43
C GLY A 512 -4.29 17.19 20.10
N PRO A 513 -3.75 16.34 21.00
CA PRO A 513 -2.43 15.76 20.85
C PRO A 513 -2.39 14.67 19.77
N LYS A 514 -3.53 14.09 19.38
CA LYS A 514 -3.57 13.04 18.36
C LYS A 514 -3.65 13.64 16.97
N PHE A 515 -3.05 12.97 16.01
CA PHE A 515 -3.02 13.40 14.61
C PHE A 515 -4.43 13.59 13.97
N HIS A 516 -5.46 12.96 14.54
CA HIS A 516 -6.83 12.99 14.06
C HIS A 516 -7.74 13.99 14.79
N ASP A 517 -7.23 14.67 15.81
CA ASP A 517 -8.00 15.64 16.60
C ASP A 517 -8.04 16.97 15.83
N LEU A 518 -8.95 17.05 14.85
CA LEU A 518 -9.08 18.17 13.93
C LEU A 518 -10.43 18.85 14.08
N GLU A 519 -10.41 20.16 14.25
CA GLU A 519 -11.57 21.00 13.96
C GLU A 519 -11.62 21.27 12.44
N VAL A 520 -12.82 21.29 11.87
CA VAL A 520 -13.02 21.41 10.42
C VAL A 520 -14.11 22.45 10.13
N ARG A 521 -13.72 23.54 9.45
CA ARG A 521 -14.61 24.49 8.80
C ARG A 521 -14.61 24.20 7.29
N THR A 522 -15.79 24.08 6.71
CA THR A 522 -15.95 23.83 5.26
C THR A 522 -16.62 25.04 4.61
N ILE A 523 -16.07 25.51 3.49
CA ILE A 523 -16.70 26.52 2.63
C ILE A 523 -17.06 25.84 1.31
N HIS A 524 -18.32 26.00 0.89
CA HIS A 524 -18.83 25.52 -0.38
C HIS A 524 -19.02 26.71 -1.32
N SER A 525 -18.62 26.56 -2.60
CA SER A 525 -18.98 27.57 -3.61
C SER A 525 -20.50 27.52 -3.85
N SER A 526 -21.16 28.68 -3.88
CA SER A 526 -22.60 28.82 -4.08
C SER A 526 -23.09 28.51 -5.52
N SER A 527 -22.27 27.95 -6.40
CA SER A 527 -22.63 27.70 -7.80
C SER A 527 -23.27 26.33 -8.03
N LYS A 528 -24.51 26.16 -7.56
CA LYS A 528 -25.52 25.23 -8.13
C LYS A 528 -26.95 25.74 -7.91
N GLU A 529 -27.24 26.96 -8.36
CA GLU A 529 -28.60 27.37 -8.72
C GLU A 529 -28.54 28.25 -9.98
N SER A 530 -28.60 27.62 -11.15
CA SER A 530 -29.21 28.16 -12.39
C SER A 530 -29.46 27.01 -13.37
#